data_AF-A0A8T0SZJ8-F1
#
_entry.id   AF-A0A8T0SZJ8-F1
#
_cell.length_a   1.000
_cell.length_b   1.000
_cell.length_c   1.000
_cell.angle_alpha   90.00
_cell.angle_beta   90.00
_cell.angle_gamma   90.00
#
_symmetry.space_group_name_H-M   'P 1'
#
loop_
_entity.id
_entity.type
_entity.pdbx_description
1 polymer ?
#
loop_
_entity_poly.entity_id
_entity_poly.type
_entity_poly.pdbx_seq_one_letter_code
_entity_poly.pdbx_strand_id
1 'polypeptide(L)'
;MALLRLHLPRPPPLPAQPYSRSPLSSYTSSWLRLPAVSPRLLCSTHPASPLDAAPPSIVAGLLDYLNDSWTQFHATAEAKRQLLDAGFKLLSESDDWDLQPGGRYFFTRNMSCLVAFAIGEKSATFKSGHQMVNVQTYGSGLWHTWFDRDLTLAGRVILKAADDSFKHKLVKITRPLIRVPTLAIHLNRTVNSDGFKPNLETHLVPLLATKHEEATMNSDDKSSSSTKVAHHPLFLQILSEEIGCQSNEIIGMELNVCDTQPSCLGGGYNEFIYSGRLDNLASCYCALRSLMDSSKAAEQLSNEKAIRMVAMFDNEEVGSDSMQGAGASTMFQAMRRIVDSLMHQSMGEGALERAIHSSFLVSADMAHALHPNYSDKHEECHRPELQKGLVIKHNANQRYATSAITAFLFKEIARIQNLPVQEFVVRNDMGCGSTIGPILASGVGIRTVDCGIPQLSMHSIREMCGKEDVDTTYRHFKAFFEMFSDIDRKLNVDF
;
A
#
# COMPACT_ATOMS: atom_id res chain seq x y z
N MET A 1 5.56 -6.47 -5.84
CA MET A 1 5.74 -7.87 -5.38
C MET A 1 7.24 -8.18 -5.23
N ALA A 2 7.68 -9.04 -4.29
CA ALA A 2 9.12 -9.28 -4.05
C ALA A 2 9.51 -10.77 -4.17
N LEU A 3 10.46 -11.08 -5.05
CA LEU A 3 11.09 -12.40 -5.22
C LEU A 3 12.42 -12.43 -4.46
N LEU A 4 12.63 -13.38 -3.55
CA LEU A 4 13.85 -13.48 -2.76
C LEU A 4 14.57 -14.81 -3.00
N ARG A 5 15.91 -14.79 -3.04
CA ARG A 5 16.75 -15.99 -2.88
C ARG A 5 17.70 -15.84 -1.69
N LEU A 6 17.68 -16.77 -0.73
CA LEU A 6 18.41 -16.70 0.55
C LEU A 6 19.48 -17.80 0.68
N HIS A 7 20.77 -17.46 0.79
CA HIS A 7 21.87 -18.44 0.88
C HIS A 7 22.27 -18.77 2.31
N LEU A 8 22.56 -20.04 2.62
CA LEU A 8 23.13 -20.46 3.91
C LEU A 8 24.68 -20.38 3.89
N PRO A 9 25.34 -19.95 4.98
CA PRO A 9 26.80 -19.85 5.04
C PRO A 9 27.51 -21.21 5.24
N ARG A 10 28.74 -21.33 4.73
CA ARG A 10 29.68 -22.46 4.96
C ARG A 10 30.53 -22.26 6.24
N PRO A 11 31.05 -23.34 6.87
CA PRO A 11 31.94 -23.23 8.02
C PRO A 11 33.36 -22.78 7.63
N PRO A 12 34.03 -21.95 8.45
CA PRO A 12 35.41 -21.52 8.22
C PRO A 12 36.46 -22.53 8.73
N PRO A 13 37.71 -22.50 8.22
CA PRO A 13 38.85 -23.14 8.84
C PRO A 13 39.34 -22.34 10.07
N LEU A 14 39.79 -23.06 11.11
CA LEU A 14 40.32 -22.53 12.37
C LEU A 14 41.85 -22.29 12.31
N PRO A 15 42.44 -21.49 13.24
CA PRO A 15 43.29 -20.35 12.89
C PRO A 15 44.73 -20.46 13.39
N ALA A 16 45.55 -19.46 13.06
CA ALA A 16 46.72 -19.09 13.86
C ALA A 16 46.72 -17.58 14.17
N GLN A 17 46.64 -17.30 15.47
CA GLN A 17 46.85 -16.01 16.15
C GLN A 17 48.33 -15.89 16.59
N PRO A 18 48.78 -14.82 17.30
CA PRO A 18 48.39 -13.39 17.32
C PRO A 18 49.65 -12.48 17.41
N TYR A 19 49.47 -11.16 17.59
CA TYR A 19 50.01 -10.34 18.71
C TYR A 19 49.60 -8.87 18.44
N SER A 20 48.62 -8.30 19.18
CA SER A 20 48.75 -7.47 20.41
C SER A 20 49.41 -6.09 20.14
N ARG A 21 48.94 -4.90 20.57
CA ARG A 21 48.06 -4.44 21.66
C ARG A 21 47.71 -2.94 21.44
N SER A 22 46.43 -2.56 21.64
CA SER A 22 45.83 -1.42 22.42
C SER A 22 46.59 -0.08 22.71
N PRO A 23 45.93 1.03 23.15
CA PRO A 23 44.58 1.59 22.86
C PRO A 23 44.45 3.17 22.95
N LEU A 24 43.19 3.66 22.91
CA LEU A 24 42.57 4.89 23.50
C LEU A 24 42.78 6.27 22.82
N SER A 25 41.71 6.93 22.31
CA SER A 25 40.81 7.93 22.99
C SER A 25 41.12 9.33 22.42
N SER A 26 40.25 10.33 22.19
CA SER A 26 38.81 10.59 22.25
C SER A 26 38.56 11.95 21.56
N TYR A 27 37.32 12.17 21.09
CA TYR A 27 36.59 13.42 20.79
C TYR A 27 37.04 14.72 21.51
N THR A 28 36.82 15.96 21.09
CA THR A 28 35.75 16.69 20.34
C THR A 28 36.33 18.07 19.94
N SER A 29 35.64 18.85 19.09
CA SER A 29 35.86 20.29 18.96
C SER A 29 34.57 21.07 19.27
N SER A 30 34.71 22.19 19.98
CA SER A 30 33.68 23.20 20.22
C SER A 30 34.21 24.56 19.73
N TRP A 31 33.31 25.45 19.29
CA TRP A 31 33.55 26.89 19.31
C TRP A 31 32.23 27.64 19.54
N LEU A 32 32.22 28.44 20.61
CA LEU A 32 31.23 29.47 20.96
C LEU A 32 31.73 30.84 20.48
N ARG A 33 30.83 31.73 20.06
CA ARG A 33 30.96 33.19 20.27
C ARG A 33 29.60 33.86 20.53
N LEU A 34 29.64 34.76 21.51
CA LEU A 34 28.65 35.69 22.09
C LEU A 34 28.91 37.13 21.50
N PRO A 35 28.32 38.26 21.99
CA PRO A 35 26.94 38.59 22.42
C PRO A 35 26.47 40.04 22.02
N ALA A 36 25.26 40.40 22.51
CA ALA A 36 24.88 41.65 23.20
C ALA A 36 24.23 42.85 22.45
N VAL A 37 23.11 43.35 23.00
CA VAL A 37 22.90 44.66 23.68
C VAL A 37 21.42 45.12 23.56
N SER A 38 20.88 45.63 24.69
CA SER A 38 19.52 46.18 24.98
C SER A 38 19.45 47.72 24.64
N PRO A 39 18.49 48.61 25.05
CA PRO A 39 17.30 48.51 25.94
C PRO A 39 16.01 49.35 25.58
N ARG A 40 14.88 49.10 26.31
CA ARG A 40 13.83 50.02 26.91
C ARG A 40 13.03 51.04 26.01
N LEU A 41 11.78 51.51 26.22
CA LEU A 41 10.69 51.46 27.24
C LEU A 41 9.37 52.12 26.65
N LEU A 42 8.20 51.85 27.27
CA LEU A 42 6.98 52.72 27.49
C LEU A 42 5.63 52.56 26.71
N CYS A 43 4.63 52.04 27.45
CA CYS A 43 3.22 52.44 27.73
C CYS A 43 2.15 52.92 26.69
N SER A 44 1.04 52.13 26.64
CA SER A 44 -0.40 52.44 26.93
C SER A 44 -1.32 53.30 26.02
N THR A 45 -2.41 52.73 25.45
CA THR A 45 -3.84 52.79 25.90
C THR A 45 -4.84 52.21 24.84
N HIS A 46 -5.99 51.67 25.30
CA HIS A 46 -7.09 50.87 24.66
C HIS A 46 -8.05 51.58 23.67
N PRO A 47 -9.18 50.98 23.16
CA PRO A 47 -9.49 49.65 22.59
C PRO A 47 -10.26 49.71 21.23
N ALA A 48 -10.42 48.59 20.50
CA ALA A 48 -11.42 48.43 19.43
C ALA A 48 -12.14 47.06 19.54
N SER A 49 -13.46 47.09 19.33
CA SER A 49 -14.41 45.97 19.48
C SER A 49 -14.32 44.91 18.37
N PRO A 50 -14.90 43.70 18.60
CA PRO A 50 -14.58 42.49 17.83
C PRO A 50 -15.61 42.22 16.74
N LEU A 51 -15.15 42.04 15.50
CA LEU A 51 -15.76 41.24 14.43
C LEU A 51 -14.71 41.16 13.32
N ASP A 52 -14.47 39.97 12.78
CA ASP A 52 -13.40 39.59 11.83
C ASP A 52 -12.04 39.21 12.43
N ALA A 53 -12.00 38.08 13.16
CA ALA A 53 -10.75 37.36 13.37
C ALA A 53 -10.57 36.31 12.26
N ALA A 54 -9.50 36.44 11.48
CA ALA A 54 -8.97 35.37 10.63
C ALA A 54 -8.77 34.09 11.48
N PRO A 55 -8.88 32.88 10.90
CA PRO A 55 -8.63 31.65 11.64
C PRO A 55 -7.23 31.73 12.29
N PRO A 56 -7.09 31.34 13.57
CA PRO A 56 -5.83 31.50 14.29
C PRO A 56 -4.71 30.80 13.53
N SER A 57 -3.59 31.50 13.34
CA SER A 57 -2.40 30.93 12.72
C SER A 57 -1.98 29.68 13.49
N ILE A 58 -1.86 28.55 12.80
CA ILE A 58 -1.40 27.28 13.39
C ILE A 58 -0.06 27.42 14.12
N VAL A 59 0.77 28.36 13.64
CA VAL A 59 2.07 28.68 14.25
C VAL A 59 1.88 29.37 15.60
N ALA A 60 0.93 30.30 15.72
CA ALA A 60 0.64 30.95 17.01
C ALA A 60 0.08 29.93 18.02
N GLY A 61 -0.87 29.09 17.59
CA GLY A 61 -1.43 28.04 18.45
C GLY A 61 -0.39 27.01 18.92
N LEU A 62 0.59 26.68 18.08
CA LEU A 62 1.72 25.83 18.47
C LEU A 62 2.63 26.52 19.49
N LEU A 63 2.93 27.80 19.32
CA LEU A 63 3.76 28.56 20.26
C LEU A 63 3.07 28.66 21.63
N ASP A 64 1.77 28.93 21.66
CA ASP A 64 0.98 28.95 22.89
C ASP A 64 0.99 27.57 23.57
N TYR A 65 0.74 26.50 22.81
CA TYR A 65 0.80 25.13 23.34
C TYR A 65 2.17 24.79 23.94
N LEU A 66 3.27 25.15 23.26
CA LEU A 66 4.63 24.91 23.75
C LEU A 66 4.93 25.74 25.01
N ASN A 67 4.46 26.98 25.06
CA ASN A 67 4.59 27.87 26.21
C ASN A 67 3.77 27.39 27.41
N ASP A 68 2.70 26.62 27.21
CA ASP A 68 1.87 26.09 28.29
C ASP A 68 2.23 24.63 28.65
N SER A 69 3.03 23.92 27.84
CA SER A 69 3.31 22.48 27.96
C SER A 69 4.74 22.15 28.42
N TRP A 70 5.16 22.66 29.59
CA TRP A 70 6.56 22.57 30.06
C TRP A 70 7.01 21.15 30.46
N THR A 71 6.07 20.26 30.76
CA THR A 71 6.31 18.84 31.09
C THR A 71 5.23 17.98 30.45
N GLN A 72 5.40 16.66 30.43
CA GLN A 72 4.38 15.71 29.97
C GLN A 72 3.02 15.88 30.68
N PHE A 73 3.03 16.36 31.92
CA PHE A 73 1.81 16.64 32.68
C PHE A 73 1.12 17.93 32.22
N HIS A 74 1.90 18.98 31.98
CA HIS A 74 1.38 20.23 31.42
C HIS A 74 0.88 20.04 29.99
N ALA A 75 1.60 19.26 29.17
CA ALA A 75 1.17 18.87 27.83
C ALA A 75 -0.18 18.11 27.85
N THR A 76 -0.34 17.16 28.77
CA THR A 76 -1.60 16.43 28.94
C THR A 76 -2.73 17.34 29.41
N ALA A 77 -2.45 18.28 30.32
CA ALA A 77 -3.42 19.25 30.81
C ALA A 77 -3.88 20.23 29.72
N GLU A 78 -2.95 20.73 28.92
CA GLU A 78 -3.23 21.67 27.83
C GLU A 78 -3.95 20.96 26.67
N ALA A 79 -3.51 19.76 26.27
CA ALA A 79 -4.23 18.94 25.29
C ALA A 79 -5.66 18.62 25.74
N LYS A 80 -5.86 18.29 27.03
CA LYS A 80 -7.20 18.10 27.62
C LYS A 80 -8.05 19.36 27.49
N ARG A 81 -7.50 20.54 27.79
CA ARG A 81 -8.21 21.83 27.66
C ARG A 81 -8.63 22.07 26.22
N GLN A 82 -7.73 21.92 25.27
CA GLN A 82 -8.01 22.13 23.85
C GLN A 82 -9.06 21.14 23.31
N LEU A 83 -9.04 19.89 23.76
CA LEU A 83 -10.06 18.89 23.37
C LEU A 83 -11.44 19.22 23.94
N LEU A 84 -11.52 19.70 25.19
CA LEU A 84 -12.78 20.18 25.77
C LEU A 84 -13.30 21.39 25.00
N ASP A 85 -12.44 22.37 24.67
CA ASP A 85 -12.81 23.55 23.88
C ASP A 85 -13.24 23.18 22.45
N ALA A 86 -12.66 22.13 21.88
CA ALA A 86 -13.07 21.56 20.59
C ALA A 86 -14.36 20.71 20.66
N GLY A 87 -14.96 20.55 21.85
CA GLY A 87 -16.21 19.84 22.07
C GLY A 87 -16.07 18.31 22.15
N PHE A 88 -14.91 17.80 22.61
CA PHE A 88 -14.75 16.40 22.99
C PHE A 88 -15.27 16.16 24.41
N LYS A 89 -15.90 15.00 24.64
CA LYS A 89 -16.39 14.56 25.94
C LYS A 89 -15.29 13.78 26.68
N LEU A 90 -14.95 14.21 27.89
CA LEU A 90 -14.05 13.46 28.77
C LEU A 90 -14.73 12.16 29.26
N LEU A 91 -14.03 11.04 29.15
CA LEU A 91 -14.43 9.73 29.64
C LEU A 91 -13.63 9.36 30.90
N SER A 92 -14.26 8.58 31.77
CA SER A 92 -13.61 7.90 32.90
C SER A 92 -13.29 6.46 32.50
N GLU A 93 -12.05 6.02 32.69
CA GLU A 93 -11.67 4.63 32.36
C GLU A 93 -12.24 3.59 33.35
N SER A 94 -12.84 4.05 34.44
CA SER A 94 -13.48 3.18 35.45
C SER A 94 -14.97 3.00 35.24
N ASP A 95 -15.57 3.71 34.28
CA ASP A 95 -17.00 3.68 33.99
C ASP A 95 -17.27 2.93 32.67
N ASP A 96 -18.47 2.38 32.53
CA ASP A 96 -18.96 1.94 31.22
C ASP A 96 -19.15 3.15 30.28
N TRP A 97 -18.75 3.01 29.02
CA TRP A 97 -18.82 4.09 28.04
C TRP A 97 -20.07 4.01 27.17
N ASP A 98 -20.91 5.04 27.24
CA ASP A 98 -22.00 5.27 26.27
C ASP A 98 -21.50 6.16 25.11
N LEU A 99 -21.00 5.50 24.07
CA LEU A 99 -20.41 6.12 22.89
C LEU A 99 -21.42 6.23 21.75
N GLN A 100 -21.47 7.39 21.11
CA GLN A 100 -22.44 7.74 20.07
C GLN A 100 -21.73 7.98 18.72
N PRO A 101 -22.26 7.49 17.60
CA PRO A 101 -21.81 7.89 16.26
C PRO A 101 -21.87 9.41 16.09
N GLY A 102 -20.84 10.00 15.46
CA GLY A 102 -20.65 11.46 15.39
C GLY A 102 -20.10 12.09 16.69
N GLY A 103 -19.98 11.30 17.77
CA GLY A 103 -19.42 11.76 19.04
C GLY A 103 -17.90 11.87 19.04
N ARG A 104 -17.37 12.75 19.89
CA ARG A 104 -15.94 13.03 20.07
C ARG A 104 -15.61 12.83 21.53
N TYR A 105 -14.60 12.01 21.83
CA TYR A 105 -14.32 11.55 23.19
C TYR A 105 -12.82 11.50 23.48
N PHE A 106 -12.45 11.61 24.76
CA PHE A 106 -11.07 11.40 25.17
C PHE A 106 -10.99 10.98 26.64
N PHE A 107 -9.88 10.37 27.06
CA PHE A 107 -9.57 10.13 28.47
C PHE A 107 -8.08 10.37 28.74
N THR A 108 -7.73 10.45 30.02
CA THR A 108 -6.33 10.62 30.47
C THR A 108 -5.95 9.53 31.45
N ARG A 109 -4.72 9.02 31.34
CA ARG A 109 -4.15 8.05 32.29
C ARG A 109 -2.91 8.64 32.96
N ASN A 110 -2.86 8.60 34.30
CA ASN A 110 -1.74 9.10 35.10
C ASN A 110 -1.35 10.58 34.79
N MET A 111 -2.27 11.41 34.29
CA MET A 111 -2.04 12.79 33.86
C MET A 111 -0.83 13.00 32.92
N SER A 112 -0.33 11.96 32.28
CA SER A 112 0.86 11.98 31.42
C SER A 112 0.64 11.24 30.10
N CYS A 113 -0.56 10.70 29.90
CA CYS A 113 -1.03 10.08 28.68
C CYS A 113 -2.48 10.54 28.42
N LEU A 114 -2.75 10.93 27.18
CA LEU A 114 -4.05 11.34 26.71
C LEU A 114 -4.39 10.54 25.44
N VAL A 115 -5.60 9.98 25.40
CA VAL A 115 -6.13 9.29 24.21
C VAL A 115 -7.43 9.99 23.81
N ALA A 116 -7.46 10.56 22.61
CA ALA A 116 -8.63 11.20 22.02
C ALA A 116 -9.04 10.48 20.74
N PHE A 117 -10.35 10.33 20.53
CA PHE A 117 -10.91 9.67 19.35
C PHE A 117 -12.26 10.28 18.99
N ALA A 118 -12.60 10.23 17.70
CA ALA A 118 -13.89 10.65 17.16
C ALA A 118 -14.53 9.47 16.43
N ILE A 119 -15.84 9.29 16.61
CA ILE A 119 -16.59 8.19 16.03
C ILE A 119 -17.26 8.70 14.75
N GLY A 120 -16.90 8.13 13.60
CA GLY A 120 -17.48 8.53 12.31
C GLY A 120 -19.00 8.27 12.26
N GLU A 121 -19.77 9.23 11.74
CA GLU A 121 -21.18 9.05 11.42
C GLU A 121 -21.27 8.31 10.07
N LYS A 122 -21.46 6.98 10.10
CA LYS A 122 -21.70 6.21 8.86
C LYS A 122 -23.20 6.18 8.57
N SER A 123 -23.58 6.67 7.39
CA SER A 123 -24.98 6.68 6.93
C SER A 123 -25.11 5.94 5.62
N ALA A 124 -26.09 5.04 5.53
CA ALA A 124 -26.66 4.60 4.26
C ALA A 124 -27.26 5.83 3.56
N THR A 125 -26.69 6.24 2.43
CA THR A 125 -27.07 7.49 1.77
C THR A 125 -28.26 7.25 0.84
N PHE A 126 -29.33 8.00 1.09
CA PHE A 126 -30.41 8.22 0.12
C PHE A 126 -30.18 9.56 -0.56
N LYS A 127 -30.10 9.57 -1.89
CA LYS A 127 -29.93 10.82 -2.66
C LYS A 127 -30.97 10.86 -3.77
N SER A 128 -31.84 11.86 -3.73
CA SER A 128 -32.88 12.08 -4.76
C SER A 128 -33.70 10.82 -5.08
N GLY A 129 -34.14 10.08 -4.05
CA GLY A 129 -34.91 8.84 -4.21
C GLY A 129 -34.11 7.60 -4.59
N HIS A 130 -32.78 7.66 -4.59
CA HIS A 130 -31.91 6.53 -4.93
C HIS A 130 -31.16 6.04 -3.69
N GLN A 131 -31.07 4.71 -3.53
CA GLN A 131 -30.17 4.05 -2.61
C GLN A 131 -28.75 4.04 -3.20
N MET A 132 -27.83 4.66 -2.47
CA MET A 132 -26.43 4.81 -2.85
C MET A 132 -25.53 4.02 -1.90
N VAL A 133 -24.38 3.55 -2.38
CA VAL A 133 -23.38 2.88 -1.53
C VAL A 133 -22.20 3.82 -1.37
N ASN A 134 -21.89 4.26 -0.16
CA ASN A 134 -20.69 5.07 0.05
C ASN A 134 -19.44 4.22 -0.18
N VAL A 135 -18.44 4.79 -0.85
CA VAL A 135 -17.18 4.14 -1.20
C VAL A 135 -16.01 4.98 -0.72
N GLN A 136 -14.87 4.34 -0.51
CA GLN A 136 -13.60 4.99 -0.20
C GLN A 136 -12.62 4.76 -1.34
N THR A 137 -11.91 5.80 -1.76
CA THR A 137 -10.81 5.67 -2.72
C THR A 137 -9.61 5.03 -2.04
N TYR A 138 -9.10 3.95 -2.62
CA TYR A 138 -7.88 3.26 -2.20
C TYR A 138 -6.82 3.38 -3.28
N GLY A 139 -5.62 3.81 -2.91
CA GLY A 139 -4.53 4.08 -3.84
C GLY A 139 -4.76 5.32 -4.72
N SER A 140 -3.96 5.44 -5.78
CA SER A 140 -3.97 6.58 -6.70
C SER A 140 -4.62 6.25 -8.05
N GLY A 141 -5.85 5.71 -7.98
CA GLY A 141 -6.62 5.26 -9.13
C GLY A 141 -6.90 6.35 -10.18
N LEU A 142 -6.98 5.95 -11.46
CA LEU A 142 -7.58 6.76 -12.52
C LEU A 142 -9.11 6.73 -12.38
N TRP A 143 -9.63 7.45 -11.38
CA TRP A 143 -11.03 7.36 -10.93
C TRP A 143 -12.07 7.66 -12.02
N HIS A 144 -11.74 8.46 -13.03
CA HIS A 144 -12.64 8.69 -14.16
C HIS A 144 -12.97 7.41 -14.95
N THR A 145 -12.08 6.41 -14.94
CA THR A 145 -12.28 5.15 -15.67
C THR A 145 -13.30 4.21 -15.01
N TRP A 146 -13.64 4.48 -13.75
CA TRP A 146 -14.63 3.74 -12.96
C TRP A 146 -16.07 4.19 -13.23
N PHE A 147 -16.25 5.35 -13.87
CA PHE A 147 -17.57 5.80 -14.29
C PHE A 147 -18.09 4.96 -15.44
N ASP A 148 -19.41 4.80 -15.49
CA ASP A 148 -20.14 4.09 -16.53
C ASP A 148 -19.75 2.62 -16.76
N ARG A 149 -19.16 2.01 -15.74
CA ARG A 149 -18.85 0.58 -15.67
C ARG A 149 -19.96 -0.21 -14.99
N ASP A 150 -20.07 -1.47 -15.39
CA ASP A 150 -20.92 -2.45 -14.73
C ASP A 150 -20.12 -3.04 -13.55
N LEU A 151 -20.37 -2.51 -12.35
CA LEU A 151 -19.56 -2.77 -11.18
C LEU A 151 -20.25 -3.76 -10.22
N THR A 152 -19.44 -4.51 -9.50
CA THR A 152 -19.86 -5.44 -8.44
C THR A 152 -18.96 -5.30 -7.21
N LEU A 153 -19.16 -6.15 -6.20
CA LEU A 153 -18.40 -6.17 -4.96
C LEU A 153 -17.77 -7.55 -4.72
N ALA A 154 -16.53 -7.54 -4.26
CA ALA A 154 -15.80 -8.73 -3.84
C ALA A 154 -14.88 -8.41 -2.67
N GLY A 155 -14.71 -9.34 -1.72
CA GLY A 155 -13.85 -9.13 -0.56
C GLY A 155 -14.17 -10.13 0.54
N ARG A 156 -14.23 -9.66 1.78
CA ARG A 156 -14.49 -10.48 2.96
C ARG A 156 -15.57 -9.94 3.87
N VAL A 157 -16.20 -10.85 4.59
CA VAL A 157 -17.06 -10.56 5.73
C VAL A 157 -16.58 -11.27 6.99
N ILE A 158 -16.91 -10.70 8.14
CA ILE A 158 -16.81 -11.33 9.45
C ILE A 158 -18.23 -11.67 9.89
N LEU A 159 -18.43 -12.95 10.19
CA LEU A 159 -19.69 -13.53 10.60
C LEU A 159 -19.64 -13.89 12.08
N LYS A 160 -20.74 -13.65 12.80
CA LYS A 160 -21.01 -14.23 14.11
C LYS A 160 -21.81 -15.51 13.91
N ALA A 161 -21.27 -16.65 14.32
CA ALA A 161 -21.93 -17.95 14.24
C ALA A 161 -22.87 -18.18 15.44
N ALA A 162 -23.77 -19.15 15.31
CA ALA A 162 -24.74 -19.52 16.36
C ALA A 162 -24.10 -20.01 17.66
N ASP A 163 -22.85 -20.50 17.61
CA ASP A 163 -22.04 -20.92 18.77
C ASP A 163 -21.26 -19.76 19.41
N ASP A 164 -21.61 -18.51 19.08
CA ASP A 164 -20.95 -17.27 19.52
C ASP A 164 -19.50 -17.09 19.01
N SER A 165 -19.03 -17.97 18.12
CA SER A 165 -17.72 -17.83 17.47
C SER A 165 -17.75 -16.85 16.29
N PHE A 166 -16.58 -16.29 15.93
CA PHE A 166 -16.42 -15.41 14.78
C PHE A 166 -15.69 -16.11 13.64
N LYS A 167 -16.20 -15.98 12.41
CA LYS A 167 -15.64 -16.62 11.23
C LYS A 167 -15.46 -15.60 10.11
N HIS A 168 -14.37 -15.75 9.38
CA HIS A 168 -14.12 -15.00 8.16
C HIS A 168 -14.59 -15.79 6.94
N LYS A 169 -15.30 -15.15 6.01
CA LYS A 169 -15.64 -15.71 4.70
C LYS A 169 -15.33 -14.72 3.56
N LEU A 170 -14.86 -15.25 2.45
CA LEU A 170 -14.74 -14.50 1.20
C LEU A 170 -16.10 -14.48 0.48
N VAL A 171 -16.39 -13.36 -0.18
CA VAL A 171 -17.61 -13.16 -0.97
C VAL A 171 -17.26 -12.49 -2.30
N LYS A 172 -17.94 -12.88 -3.37
CA LYS A 172 -17.85 -12.26 -4.69
C LYS A 172 -19.22 -12.31 -5.35
N ILE A 173 -19.86 -11.15 -5.51
CA ILE A 173 -21.13 -11.06 -6.23
C ILE A 173 -20.83 -11.10 -7.73
N THR A 174 -21.37 -12.08 -8.45
CA THR A 174 -20.97 -12.40 -9.83
C THR A 174 -21.74 -11.66 -10.92
N ARG A 175 -22.69 -10.80 -10.56
CA ARG A 175 -23.49 -9.97 -11.46
C ARG A 175 -23.19 -8.47 -11.30
N PRO A 176 -23.45 -7.62 -12.31
CA PRO A 176 -23.49 -6.18 -12.13
C PRO A 176 -24.48 -5.80 -11.03
N LEU A 177 -24.01 -5.02 -10.06
CA LEU A 177 -24.75 -4.67 -8.85
C LEU A 177 -24.89 -3.16 -8.69
N ILE A 178 -23.79 -2.42 -8.90
CA ILE A 178 -23.72 -0.99 -8.68
C ILE A 178 -23.16 -0.29 -9.92
N ARG A 179 -23.44 1.00 -10.05
CA ARG A 179 -22.93 1.82 -11.16
C ARG A 179 -22.65 3.25 -10.72
N VAL A 180 -21.56 3.83 -11.20
CA VAL A 180 -21.29 5.28 -11.06
C VAL A 180 -21.59 5.96 -12.40
N PRO A 181 -22.78 6.55 -12.59
CA PRO A 181 -23.12 7.19 -13.86
C PRO A 181 -22.40 8.53 -14.04
N THR A 182 -21.96 8.85 -15.25
CA THR A 182 -21.53 10.22 -15.58
C THR A 182 -22.71 11.19 -15.66
N LEU A 183 -22.45 12.48 -15.41
CA LEU A 183 -23.41 13.54 -15.72
C LEU A 183 -23.46 13.76 -17.23
N ALA A 184 -24.68 13.81 -17.80
CA ALA A 184 -24.86 14.04 -19.22
C ALA A 184 -24.24 15.37 -19.68
N ILE A 185 -23.52 15.35 -20.81
CA ILE A 185 -22.82 16.52 -21.39
C ILE A 185 -23.71 17.74 -21.60
N HIS A 186 -25.00 17.55 -21.88
CA HIS A 186 -25.97 18.64 -22.03
C HIS A 186 -26.10 19.50 -20.77
N LEU A 187 -25.85 18.91 -19.59
CA LEU A 187 -25.86 19.54 -18.27
C LEU A 187 -24.46 19.95 -17.79
N ASN A 188 -23.40 19.53 -18.50
CA ASN A 188 -22.03 19.97 -18.29
C ASN A 188 -21.35 20.23 -19.64
N ARG A 189 -21.70 21.37 -20.25
CA ARG A 189 -21.27 21.69 -21.62
C ARG A 189 -19.76 21.93 -21.76
N THR A 190 -19.06 22.17 -20.67
CA THR A 190 -17.62 22.47 -20.68
C THR A 190 -16.74 21.26 -20.32
N VAL A 191 -17.32 20.07 -20.10
CA VAL A 191 -16.55 18.87 -19.67
C VAL A 191 -15.38 18.50 -20.60
N ASN A 192 -15.53 18.71 -21.91
CA ASN A 192 -14.50 18.39 -22.90
C ASN A 192 -13.43 19.49 -23.03
N SER A 193 -13.75 20.75 -22.67
CA SER A 193 -12.77 21.85 -22.68
C SER A 193 -12.02 21.95 -21.36
N ASP A 194 -12.73 21.78 -20.25
CA ASP A 194 -12.20 22.00 -18.89
C ASP A 194 -11.64 20.71 -18.28
N GLY A 195 -11.96 19.57 -18.89
CA GLY A 195 -11.65 18.22 -18.42
C GLY A 195 -12.70 17.66 -17.45
N PHE A 196 -12.86 16.34 -17.47
CA PHE A 196 -13.72 15.65 -16.51
C PHE A 196 -13.03 15.56 -15.14
N LYS A 197 -13.51 16.36 -14.18
CA LYS A 197 -12.94 16.53 -12.84
C LYS A 197 -13.98 16.19 -11.76
N PRO A 198 -14.34 14.90 -11.58
CA PRO A 198 -15.31 14.52 -10.57
C PRO A 198 -14.77 14.79 -9.16
N ASN A 199 -15.63 15.30 -8.27
CA ASN A 199 -15.34 15.32 -6.84
C ASN A 199 -15.45 13.87 -6.33
N LEU A 200 -14.38 13.35 -5.75
CA LEU A 200 -14.29 11.93 -5.39
C LEU A 200 -15.24 11.54 -4.24
N GLU A 201 -15.64 12.48 -3.39
CA GLU A 201 -16.60 12.24 -2.32
C GLU A 201 -18.04 12.25 -2.85
N THR A 202 -18.40 13.26 -3.64
CA THR A 202 -19.81 13.50 -3.98
C THR A 202 -20.25 12.97 -5.34
N HIS A 203 -19.30 12.68 -6.24
CA HIS A 203 -19.57 12.23 -7.61
C HIS A 203 -19.13 10.77 -7.88
N LEU A 204 -18.37 10.12 -6.98
CA LEU A 204 -17.94 8.73 -7.14
C LEU A 204 -18.85 7.72 -6.42
N VAL A 205 -19.95 8.16 -5.82
CA VAL A 205 -20.86 7.30 -5.05
C VAL A 205 -21.70 6.42 -6.00
N PRO A 206 -21.57 5.08 -5.98
CA PRO A 206 -22.34 4.21 -6.85
C PRO A 206 -23.82 4.10 -6.45
N LEU A 207 -24.68 4.03 -7.46
CA LEU A 207 -26.11 3.76 -7.34
C LEU A 207 -26.34 2.25 -7.21
N LEU A 208 -27.15 1.85 -6.24
CA LEU A 208 -27.57 0.47 -6.00
C LEU A 208 -29.00 0.20 -6.46
N ALA A 209 -29.95 1.05 -6.06
CA ALA A 209 -31.37 0.84 -6.35
C ALA A 209 -32.19 2.13 -6.30
N THR A 210 -33.39 2.11 -6.89
CA THR A 210 -34.40 3.19 -6.84
C THR A 210 -35.59 2.85 -5.95
N LYS A 211 -35.88 1.55 -5.76
CA LYS A 211 -37.02 1.12 -4.95
C LYS A 211 -36.72 1.37 -3.48
N HIS A 212 -37.63 2.07 -2.82
CA HIS A 212 -37.75 2.03 -1.38
C HIS A 212 -38.67 0.85 -1.08
N GLU A 213 -38.19 -0.20 -0.40
CA GLU A 213 -39.15 -1.05 0.30
C GLU A 213 -39.69 -0.19 1.45
N GLU A 214 -40.95 0.21 1.35
CA GLU A 214 -41.73 0.52 2.54
C GLU A 214 -41.63 -0.73 3.41
N ALA A 215 -40.78 -0.70 4.43
CA ALA A 215 -40.84 -1.71 5.45
C ALA A 215 -42.28 -1.71 5.94
N THR A 216 -43.04 -2.76 5.62
CA THR A 216 -44.25 -3.15 6.35
C THR A 216 -43.81 -3.44 7.77
N MET A 217 -43.57 -2.37 8.54
CA MET A 217 -43.56 -2.42 9.98
C MET A 217 -45.00 -2.65 10.38
N ASN A 218 -45.32 -3.91 10.70
CA ASN A 218 -46.48 -4.20 11.53
C ASN A 218 -46.38 -3.31 12.77
N SER A 219 -47.44 -2.53 12.99
CA SER A 219 -47.49 -1.32 13.81
C SER A 219 -47.43 -1.53 15.32
N ASP A 220 -46.88 -2.65 15.82
CA ASP A 220 -47.14 -3.08 17.21
C ASP A 220 -45.93 -3.13 18.15
N ASP A 221 -44.74 -2.66 17.75
CA ASP A 221 -43.58 -2.58 18.67
C ASP A 221 -42.97 -1.17 18.73
N LYS A 222 -43.60 -0.30 19.53
CA LYS A 222 -43.09 1.04 19.90
C LYS A 222 -42.10 0.98 21.07
N SER A 223 -41.08 0.14 20.99
CA SER A 223 -39.99 0.17 21.99
C SER A 223 -38.67 -0.42 21.48
N SER A 224 -38.03 0.20 20.49
CA SER A 224 -36.56 0.19 20.50
C SER A 224 -35.97 1.40 19.77
N SER A 225 -35.00 2.01 20.44
CA SER A 225 -33.95 2.89 19.93
C SER A 225 -33.83 2.92 18.40
N SER A 226 -33.98 4.12 17.81
CA SER A 226 -33.67 4.39 16.40
C SER A 226 -32.16 4.29 16.15
N THR A 227 -31.63 3.08 16.17
CA THR A 227 -30.23 2.80 15.82
C THR A 227 -30.11 2.94 14.31
N LYS A 228 -29.60 4.08 13.83
CA LYS A 228 -29.41 4.34 12.39
C LYS A 228 -28.61 3.19 11.78
N VAL A 229 -29.18 2.53 10.76
CA VAL A 229 -28.55 1.37 10.10
C VAL A 229 -27.35 1.84 9.29
N ALA A 230 -26.17 1.26 9.55
CA ALA A 230 -24.91 1.65 8.90
C ALA A 230 -24.89 1.39 7.38
N HIS A 231 -25.72 0.46 6.91
CA HIS A 231 -25.81 0.02 5.53
C HIS A 231 -27.28 -0.15 5.09
N HIS A 232 -27.58 0.00 3.79
CA HIS A 232 -28.93 -0.26 3.28
C HIS A 232 -29.34 -1.72 3.56
N PRO A 233 -30.57 -2.01 4.05
CA PRO A 233 -31.02 -3.38 4.28
C PRO A 233 -30.93 -4.27 3.05
N LEU A 234 -31.27 -3.73 1.87
CA LEU A 234 -31.13 -4.42 0.59
C LEU A 234 -29.69 -4.85 0.32
N PHE A 235 -28.71 -4.01 0.67
CA PHE A 235 -27.30 -4.35 0.50
C PHE A 235 -26.87 -5.52 1.39
N LEU A 236 -27.28 -5.50 2.67
CA LEU A 236 -27.00 -6.59 3.60
C LEU A 236 -27.70 -7.89 3.19
N GLN A 237 -28.93 -7.80 2.68
CA GLN A 237 -29.66 -8.94 2.16
C GLN A 237 -28.94 -9.58 0.96
N ILE A 238 -28.50 -8.77 -0.02
CA ILE A 238 -27.78 -9.30 -1.18
C ILE A 238 -26.49 -10.01 -0.76
N LEU A 239 -25.75 -9.45 0.20
CA LEU A 239 -24.55 -10.09 0.74
C LEU A 239 -24.87 -11.39 1.48
N SER A 240 -25.90 -11.39 2.33
CA SER A 240 -26.25 -12.56 3.14
C SER A 240 -26.80 -13.71 2.29
N GLU A 241 -27.55 -13.40 1.24
CA GLU A 241 -27.97 -14.36 0.21
C GLU A 241 -26.77 -14.98 -0.53
N GLU A 242 -25.80 -14.17 -0.97
CA GLU A 242 -24.59 -14.66 -1.66
C GLU A 242 -23.74 -15.57 -0.76
N ILE A 243 -23.73 -15.30 0.55
CA ILE A 243 -22.92 -16.03 1.54
C ILE A 243 -23.65 -17.26 2.12
N GLY A 244 -24.98 -17.27 2.03
CA GLY A 244 -25.85 -18.25 2.67
C GLY A 244 -25.92 -18.09 4.20
N CYS A 245 -26.11 -16.85 4.68
CA CYS A 245 -26.24 -16.52 6.11
C CYS A 245 -27.42 -15.57 6.34
N GLN A 246 -27.73 -15.25 7.60
CA GLN A 246 -28.67 -14.18 7.95
C GLN A 246 -27.97 -12.82 7.94
N SER A 247 -28.69 -11.75 7.60
CA SER A 247 -28.12 -10.40 7.52
C SER A 247 -27.56 -9.89 8.86
N ASN A 248 -28.15 -10.32 9.99
CA ASN A 248 -27.69 -9.96 11.33
C ASN A 248 -26.44 -10.75 11.79
N GLU A 249 -26.05 -11.81 11.07
CA GLU A 249 -24.81 -12.54 11.34
C GLU A 249 -23.59 -11.79 10.79
N ILE A 250 -23.77 -10.88 9.84
CA ILE A 250 -22.68 -10.06 9.28
C ILE A 250 -22.36 -8.92 10.25
N ILE A 251 -21.21 -9.00 10.90
CA ILE A 251 -20.77 -8.02 11.91
C ILE A 251 -19.61 -7.15 11.46
N GLY A 252 -18.98 -7.47 10.33
CA GLY A 252 -17.88 -6.71 9.75
C GLY A 252 -17.68 -7.06 8.28
N MET A 253 -17.11 -6.14 7.51
CA MET A 253 -16.88 -6.35 6.09
C MET A 253 -15.75 -5.45 5.56
N GLU A 254 -15.03 -5.96 4.58
CA GLU A 254 -14.09 -5.21 3.74
C GLU A 254 -14.30 -5.68 2.30
N LEU A 255 -14.86 -4.80 1.48
CA LEU A 255 -15.30 -5.13 0.12
C LEU A 255 -14.72 -4.12 -0.86
N ASN A 256 -14.18 -4.62 -1.95
CA ASN A 256 -13.67 -3.84 -3.07
C ASN A 256 -14.72 -3.78 -4.18
N VAL A 257 -14.88 -2.60 -4.76
CA VAL A 257 -15.63 -2.43 -6.01
C VAL A 257 -14.82 -3.03 -7.16
N CYS A 258 -15.47 -3.79 -8.04
CA CYS A 258 -14.82 -4.51 -9.13
C CYS A 258 -15.59 -4.34 -10.44
N ASP A 259 -14.87 -4.19 -11.57
CA ASP A 259 -15.47 -4.35 -12.90
C ASP A 259 -15.92 -5.81 -13.10
N THR A 260 -17.13 -5.99 -13.64
CA THR A 260 -17.66 -7.31 -14.00
C THR A 260 -17.18 -7.77 -15.38
N GLN A 261 -16.67 -6.87 -16.22
CA GLN A 261 -16.16 -7.20 -17.54
C GLN A 261 -14.96 -8.15 -17.44
N PRO A 262 -15.04 -9.39 -17.98
CA PRO A 262 -13.94 -10.34 -17.94
C PRO A 262 -12.67 -9.81 -18.61
N SER A 263 -11.51 -10.25 -18.13
CA SER A 263 -10.23 -10.05 -18.82
C SER A 263 -10.24 -10.81 -20.14
N CYS A 264 -9.63 -10.24 -21.19
CA CYS A 264 -9.63 -10.87 -22.52
C CYS A 264 -8.35 -10.54 -23.30
N LEU A 265 -8.10 -11.29 -24.36
CA LEU A 265 -7.18 -10.88 -25.41
C LEU A 265 -7.85 -9.85 -26.33
N GLY A 266 -7.06 -8.98 -26.93
CA GLY A 266 -7.54 -7.98 -27.87
C GLY A 266 -6.46 -7.47 -28.83
N GLY A 267 -6.82 -6.48 -29.64
CA GLY A 267 -6.04 -6.00 -30.78
C GLY A 267 -6.27 -6.83 -32.04
N GLY A 268 -5.86 -6.31 -33.20
CA GLY A 268 -6.06 -6.96 -34.50
C GLY A 268 -5.44 -8.36 -34.60
N TYR A 269 -4.40 -8.63 -33.81
CA TYR A 269 -3.69 -9.91 -33.75
C TYR A 269 -3.89 -10.69 -32.44
N ASN A 270 -4.85 -10.31 -31.59
CA ASN A 270 -5.02 -10.89 -30.25
C ASN A 270 -3.68 -10.92 -29.46
N GLU A 271 -2.97 -9.80 -29.52
CA GLU A 271 -1.61 -9.65 -28.97
C GLU A 271 -1.60 -8.95 -27.61
N PHE A 272 -2.69 -8.26 -27.26
CA PHE A 272 -2.79 -7.51 -26.01
C PHE A 272 -3.68 -8.23 -24.99
N ILE A 273 -3.38 -8.02 -23.72
CA ILE A 273 -4.23 -8.43 -22.59
C ILE A 273 -4.95 -7.18 -22.10
N TYR A 274 -6.28 -7.21 -22.08
CA TYR A 274 -7.12 -6.19 -21.46
C TYR A 274 -7.69 -6.73 -20.16
N SER A 275 -7.31 -6.14 -19.03
CA SER A 275 -7.69 -6.64 -17.71
C SER A 275 -7.66 -5.53 -16.68
N GLY A 276 -8.54 -5.59 -15.68
CA GLY A 276 -8.29 -4.85 -14.44
C GLY A 276 -7.19 -5.52 -13.62
N ARG A 277 -6.43 -4.72 -12.87
CA ARG A 277 -5.45 -5.19 -11.87
C ARG A 277 -4.27 -5.96 -12.46
N LEU A 278 -3.88 -5.67 -13.71
CA LEU A 278 -2.57 -6.10 -14.22
C LEU A 278 -1.49 -5.60 -13.27
N ASP A 279 -1.63 -4.35 -12.85
CA ASP A 279 -0.93 -3.80 -11.70
C ASP A 279 -1.55 -4.32 -10.38
N ASN A 280 -0.88 -5.17 -9.60
CA ASN A 280 0.35 -5.90 -9.92
C ASN A 280 0.15 -7.42 -9.97
N LEU A 281 -1.09 -7.88 -10.24
CA LEU A 281 -1.39 -9.32 -10.27
C LEU A 281 -0.65 -10.04 -11.41
N ALA A 282 -0.27 -9.35 -12.49
CA ALA A 282 0.50 -9.94 -13.57
C ALA A 282 1.90 -10.38 -13.08
N SER A 283 2.61 -9.53 -12.33
CA SER A 283 3.91 -9.89 -11.75
C SER A 283 3.76 -10.95 -10.66
N CYS A 284 2.74 -10.85 -9.80
CA CYS A 284 2.44 -11.86 -8.79
C CYS A 284 2.24 -13.25 -9.41
N TYR A 285 1.46 -13.32 -10.50
CA TYR A 285 1.22 -14.56 -11.24
C TYR A 285 2.52 -15.14 -11.81
N CYS A 286 3.30 -14.31 -12.55
CA CYS A 286 4.55 -14.77 -13.14
C CYS A 286 5.53 -15.28 -12.08
N ALA A 287 5.73 -14.51 -11.01
CA ALA A 287 6.60 -14.85 -9.91
C ALA A 287 6.24 -16.18 -9.23
N LEU A 288 4.97 -16.34 -8.85
CA LEU A 288 4.48 -17.56 -8.21
C LEU A 288 4.60 -18.76 -9.15
N ARG A 289 4.23 -18.59 -10.41
CA ARG A 289 4.31 -19.65 -11.43
C ARG A 289 5.76 -20.09 -11.67
N SER A 290 6.69 -19.15 -11.76
CA SER A 290 8.12 -19.42 -11.92
C SER A 290 8.72 -20.12 -10.69
N LEU A 291 8.31 -19.75 -9.47
CA LEU A 291 8.72 -20.46 -8.26
C LEU A 291 8.26 -21.92 -8.28
N MET A 292 6.98 -22.16 -8.59
CA MET A 292 6.42 -23.51 -8.67
C MET A 292 7.11 -24.36 -9.73
N ASP A 293 7.28 -23.83 -10.95
CA ASP A 293 7.83 -24.60 -12.07
C ASP A 293 9.34 -24.82 -11.98
N SER A 294 10.07 -23.91 -11.32
CA SER A 294 11.49 -24.13 -11.04
C SER A 294 11.71 -25.14 -9.90
N SER A 295 10.70 -25.40 -9.07
CA SER A 295 10.80 -26.21 -7.84
C SER A 295 9.98 -27.50 -7.90
N LYS A 296 9.54 -27.93 -9.09
CA LYS A 296 8.58 -29.03 -9.28
C LYS A 296 9.21 -30.41 -9.08
N ALA A 297 10.43 -30.61 -9.58
CA ALA A 297 11.15 -31.88 -9.51
C ALA A 297 12.29 -31.77 -8.48
N ALA A 298 12.55 -32.83 -7.72
CA ALA A 298 13.54 -32.83 -6.65
C ALA A 298 14.96 -32.52 -7.17
N GLU A 299 15.26 -32.94 -8.40
CA GLU A 299 16.53 -32.72 -9.09
C GLU A 299 16.77 -31.23 -9.40
N GLN A 300 15.71 -30.41 -9.53
CA GLN A 300 15.85 -28.97 -9.73
C GLN A 300 16.31 -28.23 -8.46
N LEU A 301 16.16 -28.86 -7.30
CA LEU A 301 16.59 -28.35 -5.99
C LEU A 301 17.80 -29.09 -5.43
N SER A 302 18.17 -30.27 -5.95
CA SER A 302 19.24 -31.08 -5.38
C SER A 302 20.62 -30.40 -5.42
N ASN A 303 20.84 -29.52 -6.40
CA ASN A 303 22.06 -28.72 -6.54
C ASN A 303 21.87 -27.25 -6.09
N GLU A 304 20.67 -26.90 -5.62
CA GLU A 304 20.35 -25.57 -5.15
C GLU A 304 21.00 -25.32 -3.78
N LYS A 305 21.69 -24.18 -3.65
CA LYS A 305 22.39 -23.78 -2.42
C LYS A 305 21.67 -22.66 -1.66
N ALA A 306 20.61 -22.13 -2.25
CA ALA A 306 19.86 -21.02 -1.70
C ALA A 306 18.36 -21.29 -1.73
N ILE A 307 17.65 -20.74 -0.76
CA ILE A 307 16.21 -20.88 -0.63
C ILE A 307 15.56 -19.98 -1.68
N ARG A 308 14.66 -20.52 -2.49
CA ARG A 308 13.83 -19.76 -3.43
C ARG A 308 12.56 -19.32 -2.72
N MET A 309 12.18 -18.06 -2.83
CA MET A 309 11.06 -17.50 -2.10
C MET A 309 10.32 -16.44 -2.94
N VAL A 310 9.00 -16.40 -2.75
CA VAL A 310 8.09 -15.37 -3.27
C VAL A 310 7.40 -14.74 -2.07
N ALA A 311 7.39 -13.41 -2.00
CA ALA A 311 6.59 -12.63 -1.05
C ALA A 311 5.67 -11.68 -1.82
N MET A 312 4.37 -11.77 -1.53
CA MET A 312 3.33 -10.93 -2.13
C MET A 312 2.71 -10.09 -1.00
N PHE A 313 2.79 -8.76 -1.13
CA PHE A 313 2.39 -7.81 -0.10
C PHE A 313 1.13 -7.07 -0.53
N ASP A 314 0.30 -6.74 0.45
CA ASP A 314 -0.82 -5.81 0.30
C ASP A 314 -0.34 -4.36 0.53
N ASN A 315 -1.21 -3.37 0.33
CA ASN A 315 -1.01 -1.98 0.71
C ASN A 315 0.13 -1.23 0.03
N GLU A 316 0.70 -1.78 -1.04
CA GLU A 316 1.70 -1.11 -1.87
C GLU A 316 1.20 0.26 -2.35
N GLU A 317 -0.01 0.28 -2.91
CA GLU A 317 -0.71 1.45 -3.46
C GLU A 317 -0.98 2.57 -2.45
N VAL A 318 -0.85 2.28 -1.16
CA VAL A 318 -1.06 3.23 -0.05
C VAL A 318 0.20 3.39 0.82
N GLY A 319 1.36 2.96 0.32
CA GLY A 319 2.68 3.22 0.92
C GLY A 319 3.32 2.04 1.66
N SER A 320 2.67 0.88 1.73
CA SER A 320 3.15 -0.35 2.40
C SER A 320 3.30 -0.29 3.93
N ASP A 321 2.87 0.79 4.58
CA ASP A 321 2.93 0.98 6.03
C ASP A 321 1.76 0.27 6.75
N SER A 322 1.76 -1.06 6.70
CA SER A 322 0.78 -1.92 7.38
C SER A 322 1.42 -3.21 7.88
N MET A 323 0.70 -4.00 8.69
CA MET A 323 1.21 -5.29 9.18
C MET A 323 1.38 -6.36 8.09
N GLN A 324 0.71 -6.19 6.94
CA GLN A 324 0.78 -7.09 5.78
C GLN A 324 1.48 -6.46 4.55
N GLY A 325 1.87 -5.19 4.65
CA GLY A 325 2.59 -4.47 3.60
C GLY A 325 4.09 -4.76 3.60
N ALA A 326 4.79 -4.27 2.58
CA ALA A 326 6.24 -4.49 2.45
C ALA A 326 7.07 -3.76 3.53
N GLY A 327 6.51 -2.75 4.20
CA GLY A 327 7.12 -2.12 5.36
C GLY A 327 7.06 -3.00 6.63
N ALA A 328 6.28 -4.09 6.61
CA ALA A 328 6.19 -5.01 7.73
C ALA A 328 7.45 -5.86 7.89
N SER A 329 7.74 -6.26 9.12
CA SER A 329 8.83 -7.19 9.42
C SER A 329 8.55 -8.63 9.00
N THR A 330 7.34 -8.95 8.53
CA THR A 330 6.84 -10.31 8.25
C THR A 330 7.78 -11.13 7.37
N MET A 331 8.28 -10.56 6.27
CA MET A 331 9.20 -11.26 5.36
C MET A 331 10.53 -11.58 6.04
N PHE A 332 11.12 -10.62 6.75
CA PHE A 332 12.40 -10.80 7.43
C PHE A 332 12.29 -11.72 8.64
N GLN A 333 11.16 -11.70 9.35
CA GLN A 333 10.86 -12.67 10.41
C GLN A 333 10.72 -14.08 9.85
N ALA A 334 10.08 -14.25 8.67
CA ALA A 334 10.03 -15.54 8.00
C ALA A 334 11.43 -16.04 7.60
N MET A 335 12.27 -15.16 7.02
CA MET A 335 13.66 -15.49 6.71
C MET A 335 14.44 -15.92 7.96
N ARG A 336 14.33 -15.16 9.06
CA ARG A 336 14.95 -15.51 10.35
C ARG A 336 14.53 -16.90 10.81
N ARG A 337 13.23 -17.18 10.85
CA ARG A 337 12.69 -18.49 11.25
C ARG A 337 13.18 -19.63 10.35
N ILE A 338 13.31 -19.40 9.04
CA ILE A 338 13.84 -20.40 8.10
C ILE A 338 15.32 -20.66 8.40
N VAL A 339 16.14 -19.62 8.56
CA VAL A 339 17.56 -19.77 8.91
C VAL A 339 17.72 -20.52 10.23
N ASP A 340 17.00 -20.10 11.27
CA ASP A 340 17.07 -20.72 12.60
C ASP A 340 16.66 -22.20 12.57
N SER A 341 15.65 -22.55 11.77
CA SER A 341 15.17 -23.92 11.61
C SER A 341 16.10 -24.81 10.76
N LEU A 342 17.01 -24.25 9.97
CA LEU A 342 17.93 -25.04 9.15
C LEU A 342 19.33 -25.14 9.78
N MET A 343 19.70 -24.20 10.64
CA MET A 343 21.05 -24.04 11.18
C MET A 343 21.26 -24.71 12.56
N HIS A 344 20.45 -25.72 12.91
CA HIS A 344 20.33 -26.36 14.25
C HIS A 344 21.64 -26.72 15.00
N GLN A 345 22.83 -26.69 14.40
CA GLN A 345 24.11 -27.03 15.04
C GLN A 345 25.32 -26.15 14.64
N SER A 346 25.13 -25.02 13.94
CA SER A 346 26.25 -24.18 13.47
C SER A 346 25.95 -22.70 13.66
N MET A 347 25.96 -22.26 14.93
CA MET A 347 25.82 -20.86 15.30
C MET A 347 27.11 -20.08 15.01
N GLY A 348 27.33 -19.71 13.75
CA GLY A 348 28.26 -18.63 13.42
C GLY A 348 27.57 -17.28 13.59
N GLU A 349 28.21 -16.33 14.28
CA GLU A 349 27.72 -14.97 14.55
C GLU A 349 27.03 -14.32 13.33
N GLY A 350 25.80 -13.81 13.46
CA GLY A 350 25.15 -13.07 12.36
C GLY A 350 24.73 -13.92 11.14
N ALA A 351 24.22 -15.14 11.37
CA ALA A 351 23.84 -16.05 10.30
C ALA A 351 22.77 -15.49 9.35
N LEU A 352 21.76 -14.79 9.89
CA LEU A 352 20.73 -14.15 9.07
C LEU A 352 21.31 -13.01 8.25
N GLU A 353 22.15 -12.18 8.85
CA GLU A 353 22.76 -11.00 8.26
C GLU A 353 23.68 -11.41 7.08
N ARG A 354 24.50 -12.45 7.26
CA ARG A 354 25.28 -13.04 6.15
C ARG A 354 24.40 -13.62 5.04
N ALA A 355 23.31 -14.25 5.43
CA ALA A 355 22.36 -14.84 4.48
C ALA A 355 21.69 -13.71 3.66
N ILE A 356 21.27 -12.62 4.28
CA ILE A 356 20.76 -11.40 3.63
C ILE A 356 21.81 -10.80 2.69
N HIS A 357 23.06 -10.66 3.14
CA HIS A 357 24.13 -10.11 2.30
C HIS A 357 24.39 -10.95 1.03
N SER A 358 24.29 -12.27 1.17
CA SER A 358 24.40 -13.22 0.05
C SER A 358 23.12 -13.31 -0.79
N SER A 359 22.02 -12.70 -0.35
CA SER A 359 20.72 -12.77 -1.02
C SER A 359 20.60 -11.76 -2.16
N PHE A 360 19.58 -11.97 -2.99
CA PHE A 360 19.16 -11.04 -4.02
C PHE A 360 17.64 -10.99 -4.10
N LEU A 361 17.11 -9.78 -4.24
CA LEU A 361 15.70 -9.48 -4.31
C LEU A 361 15.34 -8.94 -5.70
N VAL A 362 14.36 -9.54 -6.36
CA VAL A 362 13.71 -8.95 -7.54
C VAL A 362 12.39 -8.33 -7.08
N SER A 363 12.34 -7.01 -7.03
CA SER A 363 11.10 -6.24 -6.87
C SER A 363 10.40 -6.21 -8.23
N ALA A 364 9.38 -7.05 -8.37
CA ALA A 364 8.62 -7.19 -9.59
C ALA A 364 7.35 -6.35 -9.49
N ASP A 365 7.25 -5.35 -10.35
CA ASP A 365 6.15 -4.41 -10.40
C ASP A 365 6.04 -3.76 -11.77
N MET A 366 4.83 -3.48 -12.25
CA MET A 366 4.59 -3.13 -13.65
C MET A 366 5.42 -1.91 -14.10
N ALA A 367 5.61 -1.75 -15.42
CA ALA A 367 6.39 -0.67 -16.01
C ALA A 367 5.57 0.12 -17.03
N HIS A 368 5.91 1.39 -17.24
CA HIS A 368 5.21 2.24 -18.20
C HIS A 368 5.73 2.02 -19.63
N ALA A 369 4.92 1.39 -20.48
CA ALA A 369 5.20 1.32 -21.91
C ALA A 369 5.10 2.72 -22.56
N LEU A 370 5.81 2.93 -23.66
CA LEU A 370 5.72 4.12 -24.49
C LEU A 370 4.28 4.28 -24.97
N HIS A 371 3.62 5.35 -24.52
CA HIS A 371 2.28 5.64 -24.96
C HIS A 371 2.31 6.37 -26.31
N PRO A 372 1.74 5.82 -27.41
CA PRO A 372 1.88 6.40 -28.75
C PRO A 372 1.28 7.81 -28.87
N ASN A 373 0.21 8.10 -28.11
CA ASN A 373 -0.43 9.44 -28.09
C ASN A 373 0.20 10.42 -27.08
N TYR A 374 1.15 9.99 -26.25
CA TYR A 374 1.77 10.81 -25.19
C TYR A 374 3.28 10.50 -25.08
N SER A 375 3.93 10.34 -26.22
CA SER A 375 5.35 9.93 -26.28
C SER A 375 6.31 10.94 -25.65
N ASP A 376 5.88 12.20 -25.51
CA ASP A 376 6.63 13.27 -24.85
C ASP A 376 6.85 13.01 -23.34
N LYS A 377 6.06 12.11 -22.74
CA LYS A 377 6.16 11.74 -21.32
C LYS A 377 7.29 10.76 -21.00
N HIS A 378 7.87 10.12 -22.01
CA HIS A 378 9.02 9.24 -21.82
C HIS A 378 10.34 9.98 -22.10
N GLU A 379 11.38 9.55 -21.41
CA GLU A 379 12.77 9.90 -21.77
C GLU A 379 13.06 9.36 -23.18
N GLU A 380 13.89 10.05 -23.97
CA GLU A 380 14.05 9.76 -25.40
C GLU A 380 14.68 8.38 -25.68
N CYS A 381 15.62 7.97 -24.84
CA CYS A 381 16.40 6.74 -24.97
C CYS A 381 15.86 5.58 -24.12
N HIS A 382 14.87 5.82 -23.26
CA HIS A 382 14.30 4.82 -22.33
C HIS A 382 12.79 4.70 -22.53
N ARG A 383 12.39 4.10 -23.65
CA ARG A 383 11.00 3.98 -24.11
C ARG A 383 10.59 2.51 -24.22
N PRO A 384 10.19 1.85 -23.12
CA PRO A 384 9.78 0.46 -23.20
C PRO A 384 8.64 0.26 -24.19
N GLU A 385 8.81 -0.64 -25.13
CA GLU A 385 7.79 -1.03 -26.10
C GLU A 385 7.04 -2.28 -25.60
N LEU A 386 5.78 -2.41 -25.99
CA LEU A 386 5.03 -3.66 -25.78
C LEU A 386 5.63 -4.79 -26.64
N GLN A 387 5.54 -6.02 -26.16
CA GLN A 387 6.07 -7.25 -26.77
C GLN A 387 7.60 -7.30 -26.91
N LYS A 388 8.33 -6.37 -26.30
CA LYS A 388 9.80 -6.26 -26.38
C LYS A 388 10.51 -6.70 -25.11
N GLY A 389 9.79 -7.31 -24.17
CA GLY A 389 10.37 -8.00 -23.02
C GLY A 389 10.36 -7.18 -21.74
N LEU A 390 10.90 -7.80 -20.69
CA LEU A 390 10.87 -7.30 -19.33
C LEU A 390 11.67 -5.99 -19.21
N VAL A 391 11.13 -5.02 -18.47
CA VAL A 391 11.74 -3.71 -18.27
C VAL A 391 12.52 -3.69 -16.97
N ILE A 392 13.78 -3.27 -16.99
CA ILE A 392 14.58 -2.95 -15.80
C ILE A 392 14.41 -1.47 -15.48
N LYS A 393 14.00 -1.16 -14.24
CA LYS A 393 13.59 0.18 -13.83
C LYS A 393 14.71 0.85 -13.04
N HIS A 394 15.12 2.03 -13.47
CA HIS A 394 16.25 2.78 -12.91
C HIS A 394 15.80 4.15 -12.41
N ASN A 395 16.23 4.55 -11.21
CA ASN A 395 16.06 5.89 -10.71
C ASN A 395 17.11 6.21 -9.64
N ALA A 396 17.99 7.20 -9.90
CA ALA A 396 19.09 7.54 -9.00
C ALA A 396 18.63 8.01 -7.61
N ASN A 397 17.42 8.60 -7.51
CA ASN A 397 16.81 9.04 -6.25
C ASN A 397 16.15 7.89 -5.48
N GLN A 398 16.49 6.63 -5.79
CA GLN A 398 16.04 5.44 -5.09
C GLN A 398 14.51 5.29 -5.05
N ARG A 399 13.83 5.73 -6.11
CA ARG A 399 12.42 5.36 -6.37
C ARG A 399 12.29 3.92 -6.85
N TYR A 400 13.40 3.40 -7.39
CA TYR A 400 13.67 2.00 -7.69
C TYR A 400 15.03 1.66 -7.06
N ALA A 401 15.19 0.48 -6.49
CA ALA A 401 16.41 0.07 -5.79
C ALA A 401 17.52 -0.45 -6.72
N THR A 402 17.25 -0.47 -8.04
CA THR A 402 18.18 -0.97 -9.05
C THR A 402 19.49 -0.17 -9.07
N SER A 403 20.61 -0.90 -8.99
CA SER A 403 21.96 -0.38 -9.20
C SER A 403 22.60 -1.01 -10.43
N ALA A 404 23.78 -0.53 -10.84
CA ALA A 404 24.53 -1.12 -11.95
C ALA A 404 24.84 -2.62 -11.71
N ILE A 405 25.17 -2.97 -10.46
CA ILE A 405 25.47 -4.35 -10.05
C ILE A 405 24.22 -5.23 -10.12
N THR A 406 23.09 -4.77 -9.56
CA THR A 406 21.88 -5.59 -9.52
C THR A 406 21.24 -5.72 -10.90
N ALA A 407 21.29 -4.67 -11.72
CA ALA A 407 20.89 -4.72 -13.11
C ALA A 407 21.79 -5.68 -13.93
N PHE A 408 23.11 -5.65 -13.75
CA PHE A 408 24.02 -6.54 -14.47
C PHE A 408 23.71 -8.01 -14.20
N LEU A 409 23.65 -8.42 -12.92
CA LEU A 409 23.39 -9.81 -12.55
C LEU A 409 22.06 -10.31 -13.14
N PHE A 410 21.04 -9.46 -13.11
CA PHE A 410 19.71 -9.82 -13.60
C PHE A 410 19.63 -9.84 -15.13
N LYS A 411 20.33 -8.95 -15.83
CA LYS A 411 20.44 -8.93 -17.30
C LYS A 411 21.30 -10.07 -17.83
N GLU A 412 22.31 -10.51 -17.08
CA GLU A 412 23.16 -11.64 -17.48
C GLU A 412 22.36 -12.95 -17.56
N ILE A 413 21.37 -13.13 -16.69
CA ILE A 413 20.40 -14.23 -16.78
C ILE A 413 19.64 -14.17 -18.11
N ALA A 414 19.10 -13.00 -18.46
CA ALA A 414 18.42 -12.79 -19.75
C ALA A 414 19.34 -13.10 -20.93
N ARG A 415 20.59 -12.60 -20.90
CA ARG A 415 21.57 -12.82 -21.98
C ARG A 415 21.86 -14.30 -22.19
N ILE A 416 22.05 -15.07 -21.12
CA ILE A 416 22.31 -16.51 -21.21
C ILE A 416 21.09 -17.27 -21.76
N GLN A 417 19.88 -16.83 -21.41
CA GLN A 417 18.62 -17.44 -21.86
C GLN A 417 18.07 -16.85 -23.16
N ASN A 418 18.80 -15.93 -23.80
CA ASN A 418 18.37 -15.21 -25.01
C ASN A 418 16.99 -14.55 -24.85
N LEU A 419 16.74 -13.93 -23.68
CA LEU A 419 15.51 -13.22 -23.36
C LEU A 419 15.68 -11.71 -23.62
N PRO A 420 14.72 -11.05 -24.30
CA PRO A 420 14.78 -9.62 -24.50
C PRO A 420 14.50 -8.87 -23.19
N VAL A 421 15.26 -7.80 -22.97
CA VAL A 421 15.12 -6.89 -21.83
C VAL A 421 15.17 -5.44 -22.33
N GLN A 422 14.46 -4.57 -21.63
CA GLN A 422 14.37 -3.14 -21.90
C GLN A 422 14.78 -2.35 -20.67
N GLU A 423 15.05 -1.07 -20.84
CA GLU A 423 15.47 -0.16 -19.77
C GLU A 423 14.46 0.97 -19.63
N PHE A 424 14.19 1.38 -18.39
CA PHE A 424 13.32 2.51 -18.09
C PHE A 424 13.96 3.47 -17.09
N VAL A 425 13.99 4.74 -17.48
CA VAL A 425 14.34 5.89 -16.63
C VAL A 425 13.28 6.95 -16.91
N VAL A 426 12.83 7.64 -15.87
CA VAL A 426 11.94 8.79 -16.05
C VAL A 426 12.70 10.02 -16.53
N ARG A 427 12.01 10.94 -17.20
CA ARG A 427 12.59 12.25 -17.51
C ARG A 427 12.98 12.97 -16.22
N ASN A 428 14.07 13.72 -16.26
CA ASN A 428 14.57 14.45 -15.09
C ASN A 428 13.59 15.54 -14.57
N ASP A 429 12.69 16.03 -15.42
CA ASP A 429 11.69 17.04 -15.11
C ASP A 429 10.35 16.46 -14.62
N MET A 430 10.28 15.15 -14.39
CA MET A 430 9.08 14.45 -13.93
C MET A 430 9.36 13.58 -12.70
N GLY A 431 8.44 13.60 -11.74
CA GLY A 431 8.44 12.66 -10.63
C GLY A 431 8.02 11.25 -11.06
N CYS A 432 8.35 10.25 -10.26
CA CYS A 432 7.88 8.87 -10.47
C CYS A 432 7.36 8.24 -9.17
N GLY A 433 6.46 7.27 -9.32
CA GLY A 433 6.08 6.37 -8.22
C GLY A 433 7.30 5.68 -7.61
N SER A 434 7.17 5.25 -6.36
CA SER A 434 8.11 4.30 -5.75
C SER A 434 7.52 2.92 -5.88
N THR A 435 8.33 1.89 -5.67
CA THR A 435 7.87 0.52 -5.47
C THR A 435 8.21 0.05 -4.05
N ILE A 436 7.91 -1.21 -3.75
CA ILE A 436 8.41 -1.90 -2.55
C ILE A 436 9.92 -2.18 -2.58
N GLY A 437 10.59 -2.05 -3.73
CA GLY A 437 12.01 -2.36 -3.88
C GLY A 437 12.88 -1.57 -2.90
N PRO A 438 12.83 -0.23 -2.91
CA PRO A 438 13.51 0.61 -1.93
C PRO A 438 13.11 0.33 -0.46
N ILE A 439 11.84 0.03 -0.21
CA ILE A 439 11.33 -0.27 1.15
C ILE A 439 12.04 -1.51 1.70
N LEU A 440 12.04 -2.61 0.95
CA LEU A 440 12.67 -3.87 1.38
C LEU A 440 14.20 -3.77 1.38
N ALA A 441 14.78 -3.12 0.37
CA ALA A 441 16.22 -2.91 0.27
C ALA A 441 16.76 -2.14 1.48
N SER A 442 16.13 -1.02 1.83
CA SER A 442 16.53 -0.17 2.96
C SER A 442 16.27 -0.81 4.33
N GLY A 443 15.26 -1.68 4.44
CA GLY A 443 14.89 -2.33 5.70
C GLY A 443 15.98 -3.24 6.28
N VAL A 444 16.78 -3.90 5.43
CA VAL A 444 17.84 -4.83 5.88
C VAL A 444 19.14 -4.76 5.05
N GLY A 445 19.24 -3.87 4.07
CA GLY A 445 20.40 -3.77 3.19
C GLY A 445 20.48 -4.88 2.12
N ILE A 446 19.33 -5.43 1.68
CA ILE A 446 19.33 -6.49 0.67
C ILE A 446 19.50 -5.95 -0.76
N ARG A 447 20.39 -6.57 -1.54
CA ARG A 447 20.60 -6.24 -2.96
C ARG A 447 19.31 -6.44 -3.74
N THR A 448 18.83 -5.39 -4.40
CA THR A 448 17.52 -5.38 -5.06
C THR A 448 17.59 -4.86 -6.49
N VAL A 449 16.85 -5.49 -7.40
CA VAL A 449 16.55 -4.95 -8.74
C VAL A 449 15.04 -4.73 -8.86
N ASP A 450 14.64 -3.61 -9.42
CA ASP A 450 13.27 -3.33 -9.81
C ASP A 450 13.08 -3.62 -11.29
N CYS A 451 12.04 -4.39 -11.61
CA CYS A 451 11.67 -4.73 -12.97
C CYS A 451 10.16 -4.81 -13.14
N GLY A 452 9.68 -4.77 -14.38
CA GLY A 452 8.25 -4.78 -14.67
C GLY A 452 7.87 -5.16 -16.08
N ILE A 453 6.66 -5.71 -16.23
CA ILE A 453 6.03 -5.92 -17.53
C ILE A 453 5.59 -4.55 -18.06
N PRO A 454 5.94 -4.16 -19.30
CA PRO A 454 5.49 -2.91 -19.87
C PRO A 454 3.97 -2.92 -20.08
N GLN A 455 3.29 -1.89 -19.59
CA GLN A 455 1.85 -1.71 -19.73
C GLN A 455 1.47 -0.26 -20.04
N LEU A 456 0.25 -0.09 -20.53
CA LEU A 456 -0.44 1.19 -20.68
C LEU A 456 -1.57 1.30 -19.66
N SER A 457 -2.01 2.54 -19.41
CA SER A 457 -3.17 2.85 -18.57
C SER A 457 -3.07 2.32 -17.13
N MET A 458 -1.87 2.31 -16.55
CA MET A 458 -1.64 1.92 -15.15
C MET A 458 -2.57 2.66 -14.18
N HIS A 459 -3.10 1.93 -13.19
CA HIS A 459 -4.14 2.36 -12.24
C HIS A 459 -5.53 2.64 -12.86
N SER A 460 -5.77 2.27 -14.12
CA SER A 460 -7.12 2.22 -14.68
C SER A 460 -7.89 1.01 -14.14
N ILE A 461 -9.22 1.10 -14.11
CA ILE A 461 -10.06 -0.09 -13.88
C ILE A 461 -9.83 -1.19 -14.94
N ARG A 462 -9.33 -0.81 -16.12
CA ARG A 462 -9.00 -1.75 -17.21
C ARG A 462 -7.73 -1.32 -17.94
N GLU A 463 -6.65 -2.01 -17.61
CA GLU A 463 -5.29 -1.78 -18.06
C GLU A 463 -4.96 -2.64 -19.29
N MET A 464 -3.78 -2.42 -19.88
CA MET A 464 -3.34 -3.10 -21.09
C MET A 464 -1.85 -3.44 -21.09
N CYS A 465 -1.48 -4.70 -21.35
CA CYS A 465 -0.09 -5.10 -21.60
C CYS A 465 0.02 -6.06 -22.80
N GLY A 466 1.25 -6.35 -23.24
CA GLY A 466 1.53 -7.33 -24.29
C GLY A 466 1.54 -8.77 -23.75
N LYS A 467 0.97 -9.72 -24.48
CA LYS A 467 0.98 -11.14 -24.08
C LYS A 467 2.40 -11.74 -24.06
N GLU A 468 3.27 -11.32 -24.98
CA GLU A 468 4.65 -11.83 -25.09
C GLU A 468 5.51 -11.33 -23.93
N ASP A 469 5.19 -10.17 -23.38
CA ASP A 469 5.88 -9.62 -22.21
C ASP A 469 5.61 -10.46 -20.95
N VAL A 470 4.38 -10.98 -20.79
CA VAL A 470 4.03 -11.89 -19.69
C VAL A 470 4.81 -13.20 -19.81
N ASP A 471 4.85 -13.81 -21.00
CA ASP A 471 5.59 -15.05 -21.24
C ASP A 471 7.11 -14.86 -21.03
N THR A 472 7.66 -13.76 -21.56
CA THR A 472 9.07 -13.40 -21.37
C THR A 472 9.40 -13.21 -19.88
N THR A 473 8.51 -12.55 -19.13
CA THR A 473 8.69 -12.32 -17.69
C THR A 473 8.67 -13.62 -16.90
N TYR A 474 7.72 -14.52 -17.19
CA TYR A 474 7.69 -15.86 -16.58
C TYR A 474 9.00 -16.63 -16.84
N ARG A 475 9.47 -16.64 -18.09
CA ARG A 475 10.74 -17.30 -18.48
C ARG A 475 11.94 -16.68 -17.75
N HIS A 476 11.98 -15.35 -17.64
CA HIS A 476 13.06 -14.64 -16.94
C HIS A 476 13.08 -14.96 -15.45
N PHE A 477 11.94 -14.89 -14.76
CA PHE A 477 11.85 -15.21 -13.33
C PHE A 477 12.18 -16.68 -13.04
N LYS A 478 11.78 -17.60 -13.93
CA LYS A 478 12.13 -19.02 -13.80
C LYS A 478 13.65 -19.21 -13.93
N ALA A 479 14.26 -18.60 -14.94
CA ALA A 479 15.70 -18.64 -15.14
C ALA A 479 16.47 -18.00 -13.97
N PHE A 480 15.95 -16.92 -13.38
CA PHE A 480 16.51 -16.32 -12.17
C PHE A 480 16.59 -17.33 -11.02
N PHE A 481 15.49 -18.04 -10.75
CA PHE A 481 15.47 -19.08 -9.72
C PHE A 481 16.46 -20.21 -10.01
N GLU A 482 16.58 -20.64 -11.26
CA GLU A 482 17.44 -21.76 -11.64
C GLU A 482 18.93 -21.38 -11.63
N MET A 483 19.30 -20.17 -12.08
CA MET A 483 20.68 -19.86 -12.46
C MET A 483 21.40 -18.81 -11.61
N PHE A 484 20.67 -17.96 -10.87
CA PHE A 484 21.27 -16.80 -10.20
C PHE A 484 22.47 -17.15 -9.31
N SER A 485 22.41 -18.21 -8.47
CA SER A 485 23.53 -18.62 -7.61
C SER A 485 24.83 -18.95 -8.34
N ASP A 486 24.77 -19.35 -9.60
CA ASP A 486 25.97 -19.65 -10.38
C ASP A 486 26.58 -18.41 -11.00
N ILE A 487 25.75 -17.41 -11.30
CA ILE A 487 26.16 -16.13 -11.86
C ILE A 487 26.71 -15.23 -10.75
N ASP A 488 26.01 -15.14 -9.63
CA ASP A 488 26.38 -14.29 -8.49
C ASP A 488 27.77 -14.63 -7.94
N ARG A 489 28.11 -15.93 -7.86
CA ARG A 489 29.43 -16.41 -7.42
C ARG A 489 30.60 -15.99 -8.32
N LYS A 490 30.32 -15.54 -9.54
CA LYS A 490 31.35 -15.08 -10.50
C LYS A 490 31.61 -13.58 -10.39
N LEU A 491 30.80 -12.85 -9.63
CA LEU A 491 30.93 -11.41 -9.46
C LEU A 491 31.52 -11.11 -8.08
N ASN A 492 32.62 -10.39 -8.05
CA ASN A 492 33.20 -9.84 -6.83
C ASN A 492 33.18 -8.32 -6.91
N VAL A 493 32.45 -7.69 -5.99
CA VAL A 493 32.26 -6.24 -5.92
C VAL A 493 32.73 -5.68 -4.58
N ASP A 494 32.65 -6.47 -3.50
CA ASP A 494 33.04 -6.13 -2.14
C ASP A 494 33.60 -7.40 -1.46
N PHE A 495 34.53 -7.24 -0.52
CA PHE A 495 35.25 -8.34 0.17
C PHE A 495 34.64 -8.73 1.51
#